data_AF-A0A9Q8HRB8-F1
#
_entry.id   AF-A0A9Q8HRB8-F1
#
_cell.length_a   1.000
_cell.length_b   1.000
_cell.length_c   1.000
_cell.angle_alpha   90.00
_cell.angle_beta   90.00
_cell.angle_gamma   90.00
#
_symmetry.space_group_name_H-M   'P 1'
#
loop_
_entity.id
_entity.type
_entity.pdbx_description
1 polymer ?
#
loop_
_entity_poly.entity_id
_entity_poly.type
_entity_poly.pdbx_seq_one_letter_code
_entity_poly.pdbx_strand_id
1 'polypeptide(L)'
;MSTTLKVLNAKTEIASYTIANGETLTIKAQDEVNYQLVDNLTGLGPQNIIAKRVGNDLQILLENGDTVPDIIIEDYYDNDDPAATTNLLIGQHENGNIYAYVPESGQTSDAVSMLAEQMAAPQALGGDEISGLWVFSPWWLLALIPLAAVAMAAGGGGKGGSATDTTAPDAPTVTEVTNTDSNGDGTPDSTTIK
;
A
#
# COMPACT_ATOMS: atom_id res chain seq x y z
N MET A 1 7.27 18.76 2.50
CA MET A 1 8.45 17.98 2.06
C MET A 1 8.26 17.69 0.57
N SER A 2 9.29 17.30 -0.19
CA SER A 2 9.09 16.90 -1.59
C SER A 2 9.31 15.41 -1.75
N THR A 3 8.42 14.78 -2.50
CA THR A 3 8.44 13.34 -2.78
C THR A 3 8.56 13.15 -4.28
N THR A 4 9.15 12.06 -4.72
CA THR A 4 9.19 11.65 -6.12
C THR A 4 8.40 10.36 -6.27
N LEU A 5 7.48 10.34 -7.24
CA LEU A 5 6.82 9.14 -7.71
C LEU A 5 7.57 8.62 -8.94
N LYS A 6 8.15 7.44 -8.83
CA LYS A 6 8.76 6.73 -9.95
C LYS A 6 7.82 5.68 -10.48
N VAL A 7 7.81 5.49 -11.79
CA VAL A 7 7.09 4.41 -12.46
C VAL A 7 8.12 3.41 -12.97
N LEU A 8 8.06 2.19 -12.46
CA LEU A 8 9.05 1.14 -12.73
C LEU A 8 8.37 -0.04 -13.43
N ASN A 9 8.90 -0.49 -14.56
CA ASN A 9 8.51 -1.79 -15.11
C ASN A 9 9.53 -2.86 -14.69
N ALA A 10 9.40 -4.09 -15.19
CA ALA A 10 10.31 -5.19 -14.86
C ALA A 10 11.80 -4.96 -15.19
N LYS A 11 12.13 -3.94 -15.99
CA LYS A 11 13.49 -3.69 -16.50
C LYS A 11 14.10 -2.40 -15.97
N THR A 12 13.32 -1.33 -15.85
CA THR A 12 13.85 0.01 -15.56
C THR A 12 12.79 0.97 -15.04
N GLU A 13 13.26 2.15 -14.61
CA GLU A 13 12.43 3.33 -14.37
C GLU A 13 12.02 3.94 -15.72
N ILE A 14 10.72 4.03 -15.98
CA ILE A 14 10.17 4.55 -17.24
C ILE A 14 9.60 5.97 -17.10
N ALA A 15 9.32 6.42 -15.88
CA ALA A 15 8.94 7.80 -15.59
C ALA A 15 9.31 8.18 -14.14
N SER A 16 9.45 9.49 -13.90
CA SER A 16 9.80 10.09 -12.62
C SER A 16 9.12 11.44 -12.47
N TYR A 17 8.37 11.63 -11.39
CA TYR A 17 7.60 12.85 -11.14
C TYR A 17 7.92 13.37 -9.74
N THR A 18 8.54 14.54 -9.66
CA THR A 18 8.73 15.22 -8.38
C THR A 18 7.47 16.00 -8.03
N ILE A 19 6.89 15.69 -6.87
CA ILE A 19 5.76 16.40 -6.27
C ILE A 19 6.32 17.52 -5.38
N ALA A 20 5.99 18.76 -5.72
CA ALA A 20 6.29 19.91 -4.88
C ALA A 20 5.29 19.98 -3.71
N ASN A 21 5.71 20.61 -2.61
CA ASN A 21 4.88 20.71 -1.41
C ASN A 21 3.60 21.52 -1.69
N GLY A 22 2.43 20.91 -1.48
CA GLY A 22 1.13 21.54 -1.72
C GLY A 22 0.63 21.44 -3.17
N GLU A 23 1.30 20.66 -4.02
CA GLU A 23 0.81 20.32 -5.35
C GLU A 23 0.26 18.87 -5.37
N THR A 24 -0.78 18.65 -6.15
CA THR A 24 -1.28 17.30 -6.45
C THR A 24 -0.72 16.84 -7.80
N LEU A 25 -0.02 15.71 -7.81
CA LEU A 25 0.34 15.01 -9.03
C LEU A 25 -0.84 14.15 -9.51
N THR A 26 -1.23 14.28 -10.78
CA THR A 26 -2.22 13.40 -11.40
C THR A 26 -1.61 12.69 -12.60
N ILE A 27 -1.64 11.36 -12.62
CA ILE A 27 -1.16 10.52 -13.72
C ILE A 27 -2.17 9.41 -14.03
N LYS A 28 -2.16 8.91 -15.27
CA LYS A 28 -2.88 7.69 -15.64
C LYS A 28 -2.11 6.45 -15.19
N ALA A 29 -2.83 5.44 -14.72
CA ALA A 29 -2.25 4.14 -14.46
C ALA A 29 -1.66 3.54 -15.75
N GLN A 30 -0.55 2.81 -15.61
CA GLN A 30 0.08 2.01 -16.66
C GLN A 30 0.04 0.54 -16.27
N ASP A 31 -0.06 -0.35 -17.24
CA ASP A 31 -0.04 -1.79 -16.97
C ASP A 31 1.38 -2.29 -16.67
N GLU A 32 1.48 -3.35 -15.86
CA GLU A 32 2.74 -4.05 -15.58
C GLU A 32 3.85 -3.15 -14.99
N VAL A 33 3.46 -2.20 -14.13
CA VAL A 33 4.40 -1.32 -13.42
C VAL A 33 4.20 -1.34 -11.92
N ASN A 34 5.25 -0.96 -11.19
CA ASN A 34 5.19 -0.53 -9.81
C ASN A 34 5.33 0.99 -9.72
N TYR A 35 4.66 1.58 -8.75
CA TYR A 35 4.79 2.98 -8.37
C TYR A 35 5.65 3.08 -7.13
N GLN A 36 6.85 3.64 -7.24
CA GLN A 36 7.76 3.81 -6.12
C GLN A 36 7.71 5.23 -5.57
N LEU A 37 7.41 5.36 -4.27
CA LEU A 37 7.53 6.61 -3.54
C LEU A 37 8.96 6.77 -3.00
N VAL A 38 9.51 7.97 -3.18
CA VAL A 38 10.84 8.35 -2.67
C VAL A 38 10.74 9.74 -2.04
N ASP A 39 10.92 9.84 -0.73
CA ASP A 39 11.16 11.10 -0.05
C ASP A 39 12.53 11.65 -0.48
N ASN A 40 12.54 12.88 -1.03
CA ASN A 40 13.75 13.44 -1.63
C ASN A 40 14.79 13.89 -0.60
N LEU A 41 14.43 13.98 0.68
CA LEU A 41 15.36 14.35 1.75
C LEU A 41 16.16 13.13 2.22
N THR A 42 15.51 11.99 2.35
CA THR A 42 16.10 10.75 2.89
C THR A 42 16.55 9.78 1.80
N GLY A 43 15.96 9.86 0.61
CA GLY A 43 16.12 8.87 -0.45
C GLY A 43 15.39 7.54 -0.18
N LEU A 44 14.56 7.49 0.87
CA LEU A 44 13.77 6.33 1.28
C LEU A 44 12.30 6.53 0.91
N GLY A 45 11.49 5.48 1.01
CA GLY A 45 10.03 5.64 0.95
C GLY A 45 9.50 6.31 2.22
N PRO A 46 8.44 7.14 2.13
CA PRO A 46 7.63 7.51 3.28
C PRO A 46 7.24 6.27 4.10
N GLN A 47 7.30 6.36 5.42
CA GLN A 47 7.06 5.19 6.28
C GLN A 47 5.57 4.87 6.37
N ASN A 48 4.72 5.89 6.44
CA ASN A 48 3.27 5.72 6.39
C ASN A 48 2.66 6.61 5.31
N ILE A 49 1.51 6.19 4.80
CA ILE A 49 0.68 6.95 3.86
C ILE A 49 -0.79 6.64 4.16
N ILE A 50 -1.70 7.42 3.58
CA ILE A 50 -3.10 7.04 3.46
C ILE A 50 -3.39 6.76 1.99
N ALA A 51 -3.91 5.57 1.70
CA ALA A 51 -4.46 5.24 0.39
C ALA A 51 -5.99 5.35 0.44
N LYS A 52 -6.60 6.02 -0.54
CA LYS A 52 -8.06 6.13 -0.70
C LYS A 52 -8.45 5.80 -2.13
N ARG A 53 -9.51 5.01 -2.30
CA ARG A 53 -10.13 4.81 -3.61
C ARG A 53 -11.25 5.82 -3.84
N VAL A 54 -11.25 6.50 -4.98
CA VAL A 54 -12.37 7.36 -5.44
C VAL A 54 -12.71 6.99 -6.87
N GLY A 55 -13.87 6.38 -7.10
CA GLY A 55 -14.15 5.73 -8.38
C GLY A 55 -13.09 4.66 -8.68
N ASN A 56 -12.37 4.80 -9.79
CA ASN A 56 -11.24 3.94 -10.15
C ASN A 56 -9.88 4.52 -9.83
N ASP A 57 -9.84 5.68 -9.21
CA ASP A 57 -8.59 6.37 -8.95
C ASP A 57 -8.07 5.96 -7.58
N LEU A 58 -6.75 5.75 -7.52
CA LEU A 58 -6.03 5.66 -6.26
C LEU A 58 -5.53 7.05 -5.89
N GLN A 59 -6.01 7.55 -4.76
CA GLN A 59 -5.53 8.76 -4.13
C GLN A 59 -4.57 8.41 -3.00
N ILE A 60 -3.43 9.11 -2.93
CA ILE A 60 -2.41 8.91 -1.91
C ILE A 60 -2.20 10.24 -1.18
N LEU A 61 -2.34 10.20 0.13
CA LEU A 61 -1.98 11.30 1.02
C LEU A 61 -0.69 10.93 1.75
N LEU A 62 0.28 11.83 1.71
CA LEU A 62 1.57 11.69 2.38
C LEU A 62 1.50 12.31 3.79
N GLU A 63 2.51 12.04 4.63
CA GLU A 63 2.60 12.54 6.02
C GLU A 63 2.95 14.05 6.08
N ASN A 64 2.17 14.89 5.41
CA ASN A 64 2.30 16.35 5.41
C ASN A 64 1.18 17.05 6.21
N GLY A 65 0.18 16.30 6.69
CA GLY A 65 -0.96 16.82 7.44
C GLY A 65 -2.04 17.49 6.60
N ASP A 66 -1.97 17.36 5.27
CA ASP A 66 -3.01 17.83 4.35
C ASP A 66 -4.16 16.81 4.23
N THR A 67 -5.32 17.32 3.83
CA THR A 67 -6.51 16.55 3.47
C THR A 67 -6.69 16.42 1.96
N VAL A 68 -5.93 17.19 1.18
CA VAL A 68 -5.85 17.11 -0.28
C VAL A 68 -4.86 15.99 -0.65
N PRO A 69 -5.18 15.12 -1.63
CA PRO A 69 -4.25 14.10 -2.08
C PRO A 69 -3.00 14.71 -2.72
N ASP A 70 -1.83 14.18 -2.38
CA ASP A 70 -0.56 14.53 -3.02
C ASP A 70 -0.44 13.88 -4.40
N ILE A 71 -1.00 12.67 -4.55
CA ILE A 71 -0.90 11.89 -5.78
C ILE A 71 -2.26 11.26 -6.09
N ILE A 72 -2.66 11.36 -7.35
CA ILE A 72 -3.82 10.67 -7.93
C ILE A 72 -3.31 9.83 -9.09
N ILE A 73 -3.47 8.51 -8.98
CA ILE A 73 -3.26 7.57 -10.07
C ILE A 73 -4.63 7.20 -10.61
N GLU A 74 -4.98 7.83 -11.73
CA GLU A 74 -6.27 7.63 -12.38
C GLU A 74 -6.38 6.24 -12.98
N ASP A 75 -7.59 5.66 -12.95
CA ASP A 75 -7.87 4.33 -13.50
C ASP A 75 -6.95 3.22 -12.94
N TYR A 76 -6.55 3.35 -11.67
CA TYR A 76 -5.71 2.37 -10.98
C TYR A 76 -6.44 1.05 -10.71
N TYR A 77 -7.73 1.12 -10.38
CA TYR A 77 -8.56 -0.05 -10.12
C TYR A 77 -9.28 -0.49 -11.40
N ASP A 78 -9.26 -1.79 -11.69
CA ASP A 78 -10.14 -2.37 -12.69
C ASP A 78 -11.55 -2.53 -12.12
N ASN A 79 -12.55 -2.03 -12.85
CA ASN A 79 -13.97 -2.13 -12.48
C ASN A 79 -14.46 -3.58 -12.42
N ASP A 80 -13.86 -4.46 -13.23
CA ASP A 80 -14.40 -5.80 -13.46
C ASP A 80 -13.78 -6.86 -12.54
N ASP A 81 -12.58 -6.61 -12.01
CA ASP A 81 -11.92 -7.46 -11.03
C ASP A 81 -10.86 -6.68 -10.21
N PRO A 82 -11.14 -6.31 -8.95
CA PRO A 82 -10.16 -5.67 -8.07
C PRO A 82 -8.88 -6.51 -7.91
N ALA A 83 -8.97 -7.84 -8.03
CA ALA A 83 -7.81 -8.73 -7.98
C ALA A 83 -6.97 -8.71 -9.28
N ALA A 84 -7.45 -8.08 -10.35
CA ALA A 84 -6.69 -7.85 -11.58
C ALA A 84 -5.73 -6.66 -11.49
N THR A 85 -5.81 -5.84 -10.43
CA THR A 85 -4.86 -4.74 -10.22
C THR A 85 -3.45 -5.29 -10.03
N THR A 86 -2.63 -5.25 -11.08
CA THR A 86 -1.27 -5.83 -11.05
C THR A 86 -0.20 -4.92 -10.47
N ASN A 87 -0.55 -3.67 -10.19
CA ASN A 87 0.41 -2.63 -9.88
C ASN A 87 0.62 -2.52 -8.38
N LEU A 88 1.88 -2.49 -7.91
CA LEU A 88 2.16 -2.26 -6.49
C LEU A 88 2.57 -0.80 -6.25
N LEU A 89 2.15 -0.28 -5.09
CA LEU A 89 2.74 0.90 -4.50
C LEU A 89 3.86 0.44 -3.56
N ILE A 90 5.08 0.95 -3.78
CA ILE A 90 6.29 0.46 -3.13
C ILE A 90 7.20 1.59 -2.66
N GLY A 91 8.16 1.28 -1.80
CA GLY A 91 9.17 2.21 -1.30
C GLY A 91 10.44 1.49 -0.88
N GLN A 92 11.54 2.23 -0.75
CA GLN A 92 12.78 1.68 -0.18
C GLN A 92 12.79 1.92 1.33
N HIS A 93 12.96 0.87 2.12
CA HIS A 93 13.05 0.97 3.57
C HIS A 93 14.51 1.26 4.02
N GLU A 94 14.71 1.58 5.30
CA GLU A 94 16.02 1.98 5.86
C GLU A 94 17.11 0.92 5.71
N ASN A 95 16.74 -0.35 5.57
CA ASN A 95 17.66 -1.47 5.33
C ASN A 95 18.13 -1.57 3.87
N GLY A 96 17.66 -0.69 2.99
CA GLY A 96 18.00 -0.65 1.56
C GLY A 96 17.13 -1.53 0.67
N ASN A 97 16.23 -2.33 1.25
CA ASN A 97 15.37 -3.24 0.50
C ASN A 97 14.06 -2.54 0.09
N ILE A 98 13.41 -3.07 -0.94
CA ILE A 98 12.13 -2.58 -1.45
C ILE A 98 10.98 -3.36 -0.84
N TYR A 99 9.95 -2.63 -0.40
CA TYR A 99 8.74 -3.18 0.22
C TYR A 99 7.49 -2.56 -0.39
N ALA A 100 6.36 -3.24 -0.25
CA ALA A 100 5.05 -2.69 -0.56
C ALA A 100 4.54 -1.82 0.59
N TYR A 101 3.58 -0.96 0.28
CA TYR A 101 2.71 -0.38 1.29
C TYR A 101 1.60 -1.38 1.63
N VAL A 102 1.56 -1.80 2.89
CA VAL A 102 0.61 -2.78 3.42
C VAL A 102 -0.31 -2.12 4.46
N PRO A 103 -1.56 -2.58 4.61
CA PRO A 103 -2.51 -1.92 5.51
C PRO A 103 -2.09 -2.12 6.96
N GLU A 104 -2.08 -1.02 7.74
CA GLU A 104 -1.79 -1.09 9.18
C GLU A 104 -2.82 -1.91 9.96
N SER A 105 -4.04 -2.03 9.44
CA SER A 105 -5.10 -2.86 10.03
C SER A 105 -4.81 -4.37 9.91
N GLY A 106 -3.89 -4.78 9.04
CA GLY A 106 -3.66 -6.18 8.68
C GLY A 106 -4.79 -6.82 7.86
N GLN A 107 -5.83 -6.06 7.49
CA GLN A 107 -6.98 -6.59 6.76
C GLN A 107 -6.72 -6.56 5.26
N THR A 108 -6.93 -7.68 4.58
CA THR A 108 -6.77 -7.78 3.11
C THR A 108 -7.66 -6.79 2.35
N SER A 109 -8.86 -6.47 2.87
CA SER A 109 -9.79 -5.49 2.28
C SER A 109 -9.24 -4.07 2.24
N ASP A 110 -8.27 -3.77 3.11
CA ASP A 110 -7.72 -2.43 3.29
C ASP A 110 -6.42 -2.25 2.50
N ALA A 111 -5.98 -3.29 1.81
CA ALA A 111 -4.80 -3.26 0.95
C ALA A 111 -5.03 -2.32 -0.24
N VAL A 112 -3.98 -1.59 -0.65
CA VAL A 112 -4.04 -0.61 -1.75
C VAL A 112 -4.75 -1.14 -2.99
N SER A 113 -4.47 -2.38 -3.41
CA SER A 113 -5.09 -3.00 -4.60
C SER A 113 -6.53 -3.47 -4.42
N MET A 114 -7.05 -3.52 -3.20
CA MET A 114 -8.34 -4.13 -2.86
C MET A 114 -9.33 -3.17 -2.20
N LEU A 115 -8.96 -1.90 -2.01
CA LEU A 115 -9.84 -0.90 -1.41
C LEU A 115 -11.20 -0.87 -2.13
N ALA A 116 -12.26 -0.97 -1.33
CA ALA A 116 -13.61 -0.69 -1.80
C ALA A 116 -13.76 0.80 -2.15
N GLU A 117 -14.73 1.11 -3.00
CA GLU A 117 -15.01 2.49 -3.38
C GLU A 117 -15.19 3.39 -2.14
N GLN A 118 -14.57 4.57 -2.17
CA GLN A 118 -14.61 5.59 -1.13
C GLN A 118 -13.99 5.20 0.22
N MET A 119 -13.36 4.03 0.30
CA MET A 119 -12.60 3.62 1.48
C MET A 119 -11.19 4.20 1.45
N ALA A 120 -10.78 4.70 2.61
CA ALA A 120 -9.41 5.08 2.90
C ALA A 120 -8.83 4.17 3.99
N ALA A 121 -7.55 3.80 3.85
CA ALA A 121 -6.85 2.96 4.81
C ALA A 121 -5.41 3.45 5.02
N PRO A 122 -4.94 3.57 6.27
CA PRO A 122 -3.53 3.79 6.58
C PRO A 122 -2.69 2.61 6.09
N GLN A 123 -1.57 2.91 5.45
CA GLN A 123 -0.61 1.91 4.99
C GLN A 123 0.78 2.22 5.54
N ALA A 124 1.50 1.17 5.92
CA ALA A 124 2.90 1.25 6.30
C ALA A 124 3.78 0.57 5.25
N LEU A 125 4.98 1.10 5.05
CA LEU A 125 5.99 0.48 4.19
C LEU A 125 6.57 -0.76 4.89
N GLY A 126 6.31 -1.96 4.37
CA GLY A 126 6.80 -3.18 5.01
C GLY A 126 6.22 -4.47 4.45
N GLY A 127 6.22 -5.51 5.30
CA GLY A 127 5.86 -6.88 4.91
C GLY A 127 7.05 -7.65 4.33
N ASP A 128 6.80 -8.43 3.30
CA ASP A 128 7.83 -9.21 2.62
C ASP A 128 8.67 -8.35 1.68
N GLU A 129 9.97 -8.61 1.64
CA GLU A 129 10.88 -7.97 0.69
C GLU A 129 10.48 -8.31 -0.75
N ILE A 130 10.42 -7.29 -1.60
CA ILE A 130 10.19 -7.43 -3.03
C ILE A 130 11.52 -7.65 -3.73
N SER A 131 11.80 -8.90 -4.10
CA SER A 131 12.97 -9.25 -4.91
C SER A 131 12.68 -9.06 -6.41
N GLY A 132 12.89 -7.85 -6.93
CA GLY A 132 12.78 -7.54 -8.38
C GLY A 132 12.05 -6.23 -8.67
N LEU A 133 12.31 -5.61 -9.83
CA LEU A 133 11.75 -4.29 -10.19
C LEU A 133 10.24 -4.34 -10.49
N TRP A 134 9.74 -5.51 -10.90
CA TRP A 134 8.31 -5.83 -11.00
C TRP A 134 8.07 -7.29 -10.61
N VAL A 135 7.29 -7.51 -9.55
CA VAL A 135 6.74 -8.78 -9.11
C VAL A 135 5.30 -8.50 -8.74
N PHE A 136 4.35 -8.86 -9.61
CA PHE A 136 2.98 -9.03 -9.15
C PHE A 136 2.92 -10.37 -8.40
N SER A 137 2.96 -10.31 -7.07
CA SER A 137 2.77 -11.48 -6.23
C SER A 137 1.52 -11.26 -5.40
N PRO A 138 0.40 -11.93 -5.65
CA PRO A 138 -0.73 -11.91 -4.72
C PRO A 138 -0.38 -12.62 -3.39
N TRP A 139 0.83 -13.16 -3.23
CA TRP A 139 1.25 -13.88 -2.02
C TRP A 139 1.51 -12.98 -0.80
N TRP A 140 1.76 -11.67 -0.96
CA TRP A 140 1.84 -10.77 0.21
C TRP A 140 0.47 -10.62 0.91
N LEU A 141 -0.65 -10.80 0.17
CA LEU A 141 -1.99 -10.86 0.80
C LEU A 141 -2.14 -12.09 1.71
N LEU A 142 -1.36 -13.16 1.50
CA LEU A 142 -1.35 -14.35 2.36
C LEU A 142 -0.54 -14.12 3.65
N ALA A 143 0.42 -13.20 3.64
CA ALA A 143 1.20 -12.82 4.82
C ALA A 143 0.38 -11.96 5.81
N LEU A 144 -0.71 -11.33 5.34
CA LEU A 144 -1.65 -10.57 6.16
C LEU A 144 -2.71 -11.43 6.87
N ILE A 145 -2.75 -12.74 6.61
CA ILE A 145 -3.66 -13.63 7.35
C ILE A 145 -3.17 -13.76 8.79
N PRO A 146 -3.94 -13.33 9.81
CA PRO A 146 -3.58 -13.62 11.18
C PRO A 146 -3.53 -15.13 11.35
N LEU A 147 -2.38 -15.66 11.82
CA LEU A 147 -2.12 -17.11 12.00
C LEU A 147 -3.14 -17.86 12.88
N ALA A 148 -4.17 -17.18 13.42
CA ALA A 148 -5.19 -17.77 14.27
C ALA A 148 -6.20 -18.67 13.54
N ALA A 149 -6.24 -18.69 12.20
CA ALA A 149 -7.31 -19.40 11.46
C ALA A 149 -6.84 -20.38 10.36
N VAL A 150 -5.55 -20.75 10.28
CA VAL A 150 -5.11 -21.78 9.32
C VAL A 150 -5.19 -23.17 9.96
N ALA A 151 -6.41 -23.67 10.11
CA ALA A 151 -6.67 -25.07 10.40
C ALA A 151 -7.49 -25.70 9.28
N MET A 152 -6.99 -25.67 8.03
CA MET A 152 -7.53 -26.53 6.96
C MET A 152 -6.41 -27.08 6.04
N ALA A 153 -6.05 -28.33 6.34
CA ALA A 153 -5.70 -29.41 5.42
C ALA A 153 -4.51 -29.25 4.44
N ALA A 154 -3.34 -29.73 4.86
CA ALA A 154 -2.53 -30.65 4.04
C ALA A 154 -1.67 -31.52 4.97
N GLY A 155 -1.90 -32.83 4.93
CA GLY A 155 -1.19 -33.79 5.76
C GLY A 155 0.23 -34.07 5.29
N GLY A 156 1.12 -34.33 6.25
CA GLY A 156 2.26 -35.24 6.07
C GLY A 156 3.66 -34.62 6.11
N GLY A 157 4.37 -34.84 7.22
CA GLY A 157 5.75 -35.34 7.13
C GLY A 157 6.93 -34.42 7.51
N GLY A 158 7.14 -34.18 8.81
CA GLY A 158 8.40 -34.43 9.53
C GLY A 158 9.70 -33.60 9.29
N LYS A 159 10.42 -33.42 10.42
CA LYS A 159 11.78 -32.88 10.66
C LYS A 159 11.83 -31.34 10.60
N GLY A 160 12.30 -30.59 11.60
CA GLY A 160 13.34 -30.83 12.61
C GLY A 160 14.43 -29.78 12.38
N GLY A 161 14.47 -28.70 13.16
CA GLY A 161 15.49 -27.66 13.04
C GLY A 161 15.22 -26.42 13.89
N SER A 162 16.27 -25.97 14.59
CA SER A 162 16.43 -24.85 15.54
C SER A 162 15.40 -23.70 15.54
N ALA A 163 14.96 -23.35 16.75
CA ALA A 163 14.19 -22.15 17.04
C ALA A 163 15.06 -20.88 16.89
N THR A 164 15.01 -20.26 15.72
CA THR A 164 15.19 -18.81 15.58
C THR A 164 13.94 -18.13 16.14
N ASP A 165 14.13 -17.08 16.93
CA ASP A 165 13.03 -16.19 17.31
C ASP A 165 12.54 -15.48 16.04
N THR A 166 11.47 -16.01 15.46
CA THR A 166 10.73 -15.44 14.33
C THR A 166 9.50 -14.69 14.83
N THR A 167 9.47 -14.29 16.10
CA THR A 167 8.36 -13.51 16.63
C THR A 167 8.42 -12.13 15.97
N ALA A 168 7.48 -11.89 15.07
CA ALA A 168 7.30 -10.58 14.48
C ALA A 168 7.06 -9.55 15.60
N PRO A 169 7.55 -8.31 15.46
CA PRO A 169 7.20 -7.25 16.39
C PRO A 169 5.68 -7.11 16.47
N ASP A 170 5.18 -6.72 17.65
CA ASP A 170 3.75 -6.46 17.84
C ASP A 170 3.28 -5.44 16.80
N ALA A 171 2.21 -5.77 16.08
CA ALA A 171 1.62 -4.85 15.12
C ALA A 171 1.21 -3.56 15.84
N PRO A 172 1.43 -2.38 15.25
CA PRO A 172 0.89 -1.15 15.80
C PRO A 172 -0.63 -1.26 15.88
N THR A 173 -1.19 -1.03 17.06
CA THR A 173 -2.64 -1.00 17.25
C THR A 173 -3.17 0.39 16.92
N VAL A 174 -3.84 0.53 15.78
CA VAL A 174 -4.73 1.67 15.51
C VAL A 174 -6.03 1.42 16.25
N THR A 175 -6.36 2.29 17.21
CA THR A 175 -7.51 2.06 18.09
C THR A 175 -8.81 2.46 17.42
N GLU A 176 -8.76 3.44 16.52
CA GLU A 176 -9.95 3.97 15.86
C GLU A 176 -9.59 4.61 14.50
N VAL A 177 -10.11 4.04 13.41
CA VAL A 177 -10.23 4.74 12.11
C VAL A 177 -11.69 5.12 11.95
N THR A 178 -11.99 6.41 11.88
CA THR A 178 -13.36 6.91 11.67
C THR A 178 -13.47 7.53 10.30
N ASN A 179 -14.27 6.89 9.45
CA ASN A 179 -14.76 7.47 8.20
C ASN A 179 -16.11 8.15 8.48
N THR A 180 -16.19 9.46 8.26
CA THR A 180 -17.40 10.25 8.50
C THR A 180 -18.07 10.58 7.18
N ASP A 181 -19.30 10.11 6.99
CA ASP A 181 -20.21 10.56 5.94
C ASP A 181 -21.22 11.53 6.60
N SER A 182 -21.05 12.83 6.30
CA SER A 182 -21.86 13.90 6.87
C SER A 182 -23.16 14.12 6.09
N ASN A 183 -23.25 13.60 4.87
CA ASN A 183 -24.30 13.92 3.92
C ASN A 183 -25.26 12.73 3.67
N GLY A 184 -24.88 11.53 4.10
CA GLY A 184 -25.66 10.30 4.02
C GLY A 184 -25.76 9.69 2.63
N ASP A 185 -24.86 10.04 1.70
CA ASP A 185 -24.83 9.51 0.34
C ASP A 185 -24.13 8.15 0.23
N GLY A 186 -23.57 7.65 1.34
CA GLY A 186 -22.84 6.39 1.39
C GLY A 186 -21.35 6.53 1.05
N THR A 187 -20.84 7.74 0.91
CA THR A 187 -19.43 8.05 0.66
C THR A 187 -18.82 8.83 1.85
N PRO A 188 -17.67 8.41 2.41
CA PRO A 188 -17.04 9.16 3.48
C PRO A 188 -16.42 10.48 3.00
N ASP A 189 -16.82 11.57 3.64
CA ASP A 189 -16.28 12.93 3.42
C ASP A 189 -14.89 13.10 4.06
N SER A 190 -14.63 12.42 5.19
CA SER A 190 -13.41 12.62 5.98
C SER A 190 -12.99 11.36 6.72
N THR A 191 -11.67 11.15 6.83
CA THR A 191 -11.06 10.05 7.60
C THR A 191 -10.24 10.63 8.76
N THR A 192 -10.44 10.11 9.96
CA THR A 192 -9.65 10.45 11.16
C THR A 192 -9.03 9.18 11.74
N ILE A 193 -7.77 9.24 12.15
CA ILE A 193 -7.02 8.13 12.77
C ILE A 193 -6.66 8.54 14.21
N LYS A 194 -6.94 7.68 15.21
CA LYS A 194 -6.58 7.88 16.63
C LYS A 194 -5.85 6.70 17.25
#